data_AF-A0A821VNW5-F1
#
_entry.id   AF-A0A821VNW5-F1
#
_cell.length_a   1.000
_cell.length_b   1.000
_cell.length_c   1.000
_cell.angle_alpha   90.00
_cell.angle_beta   90.00
_cell.angle_gamma   90.00
#
_symmetry.space_group_name_H-M   'P 1'
#
loop_
_entity.id
_entity.type
_entity.pdbx_description
1 polymer ?
#
loop_
_entity_poly.entity_id
_entity_poly.type
_entity_poly.pdbx_seq_one_letter_code
_entity_poly.pdbx_strand_id
1 'polypeptide(L)'
;MAKDALELIDHLGWSQCHVVGISMGGMIALEFALLANRRILSLTLMATHAGGLIGQAPLIGMYHIIRSFMIRDDDELVKNALDMLYGRKTLNDPDKRQNHFQISSYTFTYQYGWHMLNSVGCHVYNQIINNNILQLLNENNNDEFIYYIFERLRRFMVLPENIFLPLEYKLPTIKNSYNDFYLDSTIYKMDKTWINYVRIPWFCFTPTRLIIKPFKFMRSNRVFRYISNVSQSMALVEFRDDTGSAYFSKELVPFLKYYLKNGFWFGNRHYIYLHHAQSQVRQKQFYFYCEDEGKMTRETLESWMGNFDDERLPAKNTARRTQPFSSTEVTIEIDRKLVDVIPDLRTTDGKYNFTDGVGQISSDLNHMIHKSIGINVEKGEYVSSVLQIRYGGCKGTIAINPQLDGKKKQLLIRPSMNKFKCEHQTLELCKRSLRRTYM
;
A
#
# COMPACT_ATOMS: atom_id res chain seq x y z
N MET A 1 34.44 34.26 17.90
CA MET A 1 33.33 33.70 17.10
C MET A 1 32.03 34.48 17.25
N ALA A 2 31.41 34.61 18.44
CA ALA A 2 30.18 35.40 18.57
C ALA A 2 30.41 36.90 18.33
N LYS A 3 31.51 37.47 18.85
CA LYS A 3 31.92 38.85 18.54
C LYS A 3 32.23 39.04 17.05
N ASP A 4 32.92 38.07 16.44
CA ASP A 4 33.27 38.08 15.03
C ASP A 4 32.00 38.10 14.15
N ALA A 5 30.94 37.38 14.56
CA ALA A 5 29.65 37.43 13.88
C ALA A 5 28.98 38.80 13.99
N LEU A 6 29.14 39.49 15.14
CA LEU A 6 28.65 40.86 15.34
C LEU A 6 29.41 41.86 14.45
N GLU A 7 30.74 41.79 14.45
CA GLU A 7 31.59 42.61 13.60
C GLU A 7 31.28 42.40 12.12
N LEU A 8 31.00 41.15 11.71
CA LEU A 8 30.62 40.83 10.34
C LEU A 8 29.30 41.48 9.95
N ILE A 9 28.25 41.38 10.77
CA ILE A 9 26.96 42.01 10.44
C ILE A 9 27.04 43.55 10.47
N ASP A 10 27.92 44.11 11.30
CA ASP A 10 28.20 45.55 11.31
C ASP A 10 28.91 45.98 10.02
N HIS A 11 29.92 45.22 9.58
CA HIS A 11 30.60 45.46 8.32
C HIS A 11 29.65 45.36 7.10
N LEU A 12 28.72 44.40 7.13
CA LEU A 12 27.70 44.23 6.09
C LEU A 12 26.56 45.25 6.16
N GLY A 13 26.53 46.11 7.18
CA GLY A 13 25.47 47.12 7.38
C GLY A 13 24.11 46.52 7.73
N TRP A 14 24.06 45.30 8.27
CA TRP A 14 22.82 44.62 8.60
C TRP A 14 22.32 45.06 9.97
N SER A 15 21.21 45.80 10.01
CA SER A 15 20.62 46.29 11.26
C SER A 15 20.03 45.17 12.11
N GLN A 16 19.39 44.16 11.49
CA GLN A 16 18.91 42.95 12.14
C GLN A 16 19.04 41.73 11.22
N CYS A 17 19.10 40.53 11.78
CA CYS A 17 19.22 39.28 11.03
C CYS A 17 18.50 38.09 11.69
N HIS A 18 18.21 37.06 10.91
CA HIS A 18 17.81 35.75 11.43
C HIS A 18 19.06 34.91 11.70
N VAL A 19 19.15 34.28 12.87
CA VAL A 19 20.33 33.52 13.30
C VAL A 19 19.97 32.04 13.41
N VAL A 20 20.74 31.20 12.73
CA VAL A 20 20.61 29.74 12.80
C VAL A 20 21.93 29.15 13.29
N GLY A 21 21.88 28.43 14.39
CA GLY A 21 23.04 27.78 14.98
C GLY A 21 22.88 26.26 15.00
N ILE A 22 23.83 25.53 14.42
CA ILE A 22 23.84 24.06 14.36
C ILE A 22 25.06 23.53 15.11
N SER A 23 24.88 22.53 15.97
CA SER A 23 25.99 21.93 16.76
C SER A 23 26.75 23.01 17.56
N MET A 24 28.08 23.08 17.46
CA MET A 24 28.88 24.15 18.08
C MET A 24 28.42 25.56 17.67
N GLY A 25 27.91 25.73 16.44
CA GLY A 25 27.32 26.98 15.97
C GLY A 25 26.11 27.42 16.80
N GLY A 26 25.37 26.50 17.40
CA GLY A 26 24.27 26.82 18.32
C GLY A 26 24.75 27.46 19.62
N MET A 27 25.86 27.00 20.19
CA MET A 27 26.49 27.64 21.35
C MET A 27 26.96 29.05 21.00
N ILE A 28 27.57 29.22 19.82
CA ILE A 28 28.00 30.54 19.34
C ILE A 28 26.79 31.46 19.11
N ALA A 29 25.70 30.93 18.57
CA ALA A 29 24.46 31.67 18.34
C ALA A 29 23.79 32.11 19.66
N LEU A 30 23.86 31.29 20.71
CA LEU A 30 23.41 31.66 22.06
C LEU A 30 24.26 32.82 22.63
N GLU A 31 25.59 32.73 22.54
CA GLU A 31 26.49 33.81 22.95
C GLU A 31 26.26 35.09 22.14
N PHE A 32 26.03 34.97 20.82
CA PHE A 32 25.68 36.08 19.96
C PHE A 32 24.35 36.74 20.36
N ALA A 33 23.36 35.93 20.72
CA ALA A 33 22.08 36.43 21.23
C ALA A 33 22.21 37.16 22.57
N LEU A 34 23.08 36.67 23.46
CA LEU A 34 23.37 37.35 24.71
C LEU A 34 24.10 38.68 24.49
N LEU A 35 25.03 38.73 23.53
CA LEU A 35 25.80 39.93 23.19
C LEU A 35 24.97 41.00 22.47
N ALA A 36 24.05 40.61 21.59
CA ALA A 36 23.40 41.53 20.65
C ALA A 36 21.92 41.20 20.37
N ASN A 37 21.12 40.89 21.40
CA ASN A 37 19.71 40.45 21.24
C ASN A 37 18.84 41.35 20.33
N ARG A 38 19.03 42.68 20.35
CA ARG A 38 18.25 43.63 19.53
C ARG A 38 18.51 43.49 18.03
N ARG A 39 19.61 42.84 17.65
CA ARG A 39 20.03 42.58 16.26
C ARG A 39 19.43 41.28 15.72
N ILE A 40 18.67 40.53 16.51
CA ILE A 40 18.13 39.22 16.13
C ILE A 40 16.62 39.32 15.88
N LEU A 41 16.21 38.99 14.66
CA LEU A 41 14.80 38.85 14.28
C LEU A 41 14.22 37.50 14.71
N SER A 42 14.99 36.42 14.53
CA SER A 42 14.67 35.10 15.07
C SER A 42 15.93 34.30 15.33
N LEU A 43 15.86 33.39 16.30
CA LEU A 43 16.95 32.46 16.64
C LEU A 43 16.45 31.02 16.50
N THR A 44 17.14 30.22 15.69
CA THR A 44 16.88 28.78 15.54
C THR A 44 18.12 27.98 15.95
N LEU A 45 17.93 27.02 16.84
CA LEU A 45 19.00 26.19 17.39
C LEU A 45 18.74 24.73 17.02
N MET A 46 19.74 24.06 16.45
CA MET A 46 19.61 22.68 15.96
C MET A 46 20.77 21.81 16.46
N ALA A 47 20.45 20.69 17.09
CA ALA A 47 21.44 19.72 17.59
C ALA A 47 22.59 20.36 18.42
N THR A 48 22.26 21.32 19.27
CA THR A 48 23.20 22.05 20.13
C THR A 48 22.85 21.85 21.61
N HIS A 49 23.75 22.26 22.50
CA HIS A 49 23.50 22.40 23.93
C HIS A 49 23.81 23.84 24.39
N ALA A 50 23.50 24.16 25.64
CA ALA A 50 23.68 25.50 26.21
C ALA A 50 25.15 25.88 26.52
N GLY A 51 26.10 24.97 26.33
CA GLY A 51 27.50 25.18 26.71
C GLY A 51 27.74 25.26 28.23
N GLY A 52 28.96 25.68 28.61
CA GLY A 52 29.35 25.93 30.00
C GLY A 52 29.72 24.68 30.81
N LEU A 53 30.25 24.91 32.03
CA LEU A 53 30.73 23.86 32.94
C LEU A 53 29.63 22.86 33.35
N ILE A 54 28.36 23.28 33.31
CA ILE A 54 27.18 22.51 33.73
C ILE A 54 26.50 21.83 32.52
N GLY A 55 26.71 22.33 31.30
CA GLY A 55 26.05 21.84 30.08
C GLY A 55 26.89 20.88 29.26
N GLN A 56 27.75 20.05 29.89
CA GLN A 56 28.59 19.10 29.16
C GLN A 56 27.75 17.97 28.56
N ALA A 57 28.17 17.49 27.38
CA ALA A 57 27.59 16.28 26.81
C ALA A 57 27.80 15.09 27.76
N PRO A 58 26.80 14.20 27.93
CA PRO A 58 26.94 13.03 28.80
C PRO A 58 28.17 12.21 28.43
N LEU A 59 29.01 11.86 29.43
CA LEU A 59 30.24 11.09 29.23
C LEU A 59 29.99 9.78 28.48
N ILE A 60 28.84 9.14 28.74
CA ILE A 60 28.45 7.91 28.07
C ILE A 60 28.20 8.12 26.57
N GLY A 61 27.57 9.24 26.20
CA GLY A 61 27.38 9.61 24.81
C GLY A 61 28.72 9.87 24.12
N MET A 62 29.63 10.57 24.79
CA MET A 62 30.98 10.84 24.26
C MET A 62 31.79 9.55 24.06
N TYR A 63 31.72 8.62 25.02
CA TYR A 63 32.33 7.29 24.90
C TYR A 63 31.85 6.56 23.64
N HIS A 64 30.53 6.53 23.41
CA HIS A 64 29.98 5.87 22.23
C HIS A 64 30.37 6.60 20.93
N ILE A 65 30.41 7.93 20.90
CA ILE A 65 30.88 8.69 19.73
C ILE A 65 32.33 8.31 19.38
N ILE A 66 33.23 8.35 20.36
CA ILE A 66 34.65 8.02 20.14
C ILE A 66 34.79 6.55 19.70
N ARG A 67 34.06 5.64 20.34
CA ARG A 67 34.07 4.22 20.00
C ARG A 67 33.56 3.96 18.58
N SER A 68 32.58 4.71 18.09
CA SER A 68 32.07 4.57 16.72
C SER A 68 33.15 4.79 15.65
N PHE A 69 34.17 5.62 15.91
CA PHE A 69 35.29 5.81 14.97
C PHE A 69 36.25 4.62 14.93
N MET A 70 36.23 3.73 15.93
CA MET A 70 37.12 2.56 16.02
C MET A 70 36.44 1.26 15.57
N ILE A 71 35.12 1.20 15.57
CA ILE A 71 34.36 0.01 15.15
C ILE A 71 34.36 -0.08 13.61
N ARG A 72 34.73 -1.26 13.11
CA ARG A 72 34.68 -1.57 11.66
C ARG A 72 33.54 -2.51 11.27
N ASP A 73 32.93 -3.18 12.23
CA ASP A 73 31.80 -4.08 12.04
C ASP A 73 30.49 -3.31 12.11
N ASP A 74 29.64 -3.44 11.09
CA ASP A 74 28.40 -2.67 10.97
C ASP A 74 27.40 -3.01 12.10
N ASP A 75 27.32 -4.29 12.52
CA ASP A 75 26.41 -4.72 13.58
C ASP A 75 26.86 -4.19 14.96
N GLU A 76 28.16 -4.21 15.23
CA GLU A 76 28.73 -3.61 16.43
C GLU A 76 28.58 -2.08 16.44
N LEU A 77 28.71 -1.44 15.26
CA LEU A 77 28.53 0.00 15.12
C LEU A 77 27.08 0.39 15.40
N VAL A 78 26.12 -0.36 14.87
CA VAL A 78 24.69 -0.17 15.14
C VAL A 78 24.38 -0.34 16.62
N LYS A 79 24.89 -1.41 17.27
CA LYS A 79 24.69 -1.60 18.73
C LYS A 79 25.26 -0.45 19.53
N ASN A 80 26.47 0.00 19.19
CA ASN A 80 27.10 1.15 19.83
C ASN A 80 26.31 2.45 19.64
N ALA A 81 25.77 2.68 18.44
CA ALA A 81 24.90 3.82 18.16
C ALA A 81 23.56 3.74 18.91
N LEU A 82 22.96 2.55 19.04
CA LEU A 82 21.71 2.36 19.79
C LEU A 82 21.86 2.72 21.26
N ASP A 83 22.94 2.26 21.92
CA ASP A 83 23.23 2.60 23.32
C ASP A 83 23.54 4.10 23.52
N MET A 84 24.03 4.77 22.48
CA MET A 84 24.26 6.22 22.46
C MET A 84 22.96 7.02 22.36
N LEU A 85 22.06 6.60 21.45
CA LEU A 85 20.86 7.36 21.08
C LEU A 85 19.67 7.08 22.00
N TYR A 86 19.60 5.88 22.59
CA TYR A 86 18.47 5.43 23.38
C TYR A 86 18.91 4.91 24.73
N GLY A 87 18.24 5.37 25.80
CA GLY A 87 18.48 4.82 27.14
C GLY A 87 18.10 3.34 27.23
N ARG A 88 18.80 2.57 28.07
CA ARG A 88 18.55 1.13 28.29
C ARG A 88 17.10 0.79 28.60
N LYS A 89 16.39 1.65 29.34
CA LYS A 89 14.95 1.48 29.59
C LYS A 89 14.17 1.43 28.28
N THR A 90 14.46 2.32 27.33
CA THR A 90 13.80 2.35 26.00
C THR A 90 14.22 1.18 25.13
N LEU A 91 15.49 0.78 25.17
CA LEU A 91 15.97 -0.38 24.40
C LEU A 91 15.38 -1.69 24.91
N ASN A 92 15.21 -1.84 26.23
CA ASN A 92 14.73 -3.06 26.86
C ASN A 92 13.20 -3.11 27.03
N ASP A 93 12.49 -2.06 26.61
CA ASP A 93 11.03 -1.98 26.67
C ASP A 93 10.43 -2.69 25.44
N PRO A 94 9.88 -3.91 25.59
CA PRO A 94 9.26 -4.63 24.48
C PRO A 94 7.98 -3.93 24.02
N ASP A 95 7.31 -3.18 24.90
CA ASP A 95 6.08 -2.44 24.63
C ASP A 95 6.35 -1.25 23.70
N LYS A 96 7.53 -0.63 23.72
CA LYS A 96 7.86 0.40 22.72
C LYS A 96 8.10 -0.15 21.31
N ARG A 97 8.54 -1.42 21.20
CA ARG A 97 8.75 -2.09 19.90
C ARG A 97 7.46 -2.67 19.31
N GLN A 98 6.45 -2.98 20.14
CA GLN A 98 5.22 -3.66 19.71
C GLN A 98 3.91 -2.91 20.04
N ASN A 99 3.87 -2.11 21.12
CA ASN A 99 2.64 -1.59 21.74
C ASN A 99 2.40 -0.09 21.57
N HIS A 100 3.18 0.65 20.76
CA HIS A 100 2.80 2.02 20.34
C HIS A 100 1.45 2.09 19.59
N PHE A 101 0.86 0.95 19.27
CA PHE A 101 -0.27 0.80 18.37
C PHE A 101 -1.48 0.07 19.00
N GLN A 102 -1.38 -0.38 20.25
CA GLN A 102 -2.47 -1.11 20.92
C GLN A 102 -3.28 -0.18 21.82
N ILE A 103 -4.22 0.57 21.23
CA ILE A 103 -5.35 1.09 22.00
C ILE A 103 -6.48 0.06 21.87
N SER A 104 -6.56 -0.84 22.85
CA SER A 104 -7.43 -2.02 22.84
C SER A 104 -8.94 -1.72 22.81
N SER A 105 -9.34 -0.46 22.99
CA SER A 105 -10.74 -0.02 23.01
C SER A 105 -11.31 0.47 21.67
N TYR A 106 -10.50 0.58 20.60
CA TYR A 106 -10.94 1.18 19.32
C TYR A 106 -11.00 0.19 18.15
N THR A 107 -11.88 0.47 17.18
CA THR A 107 -12.01 -0.35 15.96
C THR A 107 -10.72 -0.33 15.13
N PHE A 108 -10.54 -1.34 14.28
CA PHE A 108 -9.40 -1.40 13.36
C PHE A 108 -9.29 -0.13 12.51
N THR A 109 -10.41 0.36 11.97
CA THR A 109 -10.42 1.53 11.08
C THR A 109 -9.98 2.80 11.79
N TYR A 110 -10.31 2.93 13.08
CA TYR A 110 -9.82 4.01 13.91
C TYR A 110 -8.30 3.93 14.05
N GLN A 111 -7.76 2.79 14.50
CA GLN A 111 -6.32 2.60 14.67
C GLN A 111 -5.59 2.86 13.35
N TYR A 112 -6.10 2.29 12.26
CA TYR A 112 -5.57 2.49 10.92
C TYR A 112 -5.53 3.97 10.53
N GLY A 113 -6.66 4.67 10.65
CA GLY A 113 -6.77 6.07 10.26
C GLY A 113 -5.86 6.98 11.09
N TRP A 114 -5.75 6.72 12.40
CA TRP A 114 -4.85 7.44 13.29
C TRP A 114 -3.38 7.24 12.90
N HIS A 115 -2.95 5.99 12.69
CA HIS A 115 -1.57 5.71 12.29
C HIS A 115 -1.26 6.21 10.87
N MET A 116 -2.25 6.26 9.98
CA MET A 116 -2.14 6.92 8.68
C MET A 116 -1.89 8.42 8.81
N LEU A 117 -2.58 9.13 9.71
CA LEU A 117 -2.32 10.54 9.98
C LEU A 117 -0.92 10.77 10.57
N ASN A 118 -0.49 9.93 11.51
CA ASN A 118 0.85 10.04 12.08
C ASN A 118 1.94 9.79 11.04
N SER A 119 1.68 8.94 10.05
CA SER A 119 2.60 8.65 8.95
C SER A 119 2.83 9.82 7.99
N VAL A 120 1.96 10.84 7.98
CA VAL A 120 2.12 12.08 7.17
C VAL A 120 2.75 13.25 7.94
N GLY A 121 3.36 13.00 9.10
CA GLY A 121 4.11 14.02 9.84
C GLY A 121 3.27 14.85 10.81
N CYS A 122 2.21 14.27 11.39
CA CYS A 122 1.50 14.87 12.51
C CYS A 122 2.48 15.11 13.68
N HIS A 123 2.93 16.35 13.88
CA HIS A 123 3.87 16.71 14.95
C HIS A 123 3.19 16.77 16.33
N VAL A 124 4.02 16.66 17.38
CA VAL A 124 3.68 16.50 18.81
C VAL A 124 2.52 17.40 19.32
N TYR A 125 2.33 18.61 18.77
CA TYR A 125 1.25 19.51 19.20
C TYR A 125 -0.16 19.00 18.86
N ASN A 126 -0.30 18.24 17.76
CA ASN A 126 -1.58 17.65 17.36
C ASN A 126 -1.93 16.37 18.16
N GLN A 127 -0.96 15.80 18.89
CA GLN A 127 -1.20 14.68 19.80
C GLN A 127 -1.91 15.12 21.09
N ILE A 128 -1.92 16.44 21.38
CA ILE A 128 -2.48 17.03 22.60
C ILE A 128 -4.00 17.19 22.50
N ILE A 129 -4.60 17.13 21.30
CA ILE A 129 -6.04 17.26 21.09
C ILE A 129 -6.64 15.88 20.75
N ASN A 130 -6.56 14.96 21.71
CA ASN A 130 -7.12 13.61 21.55
C ASN A 130 -8.64 13.61 21.79
N ASN A 131 -9.13 14.44 22.73
CA ASN A 131 -10.49 14.32 23.25
C ASN A 131 -11.58 14.68 22.22
N ASN A 132 -11.38 15.70 21.38
CA ASN A 132 -12.42 16.15 20.44
C ASN A 132 -12.60 15.19 19.24
N ILE A 133 -11.50 14.61 18.75
CA ILE A 133 -11.55 13.58 17.70
C ILE A 133 -12.15 12.29 18.25
N LEU A 134 -11.75 11.90 19.47
CA LEU A 134 -12.33 10.74 20.15
C LEU A 134 -13.83 10.90 20.41
N GLN A 135 -14.26 12.06 20.89
CA GLN A 135 -15.68 12.35 21.11
C GLN A 135 -16.47 12.26 19.80
N LEU A 136 -15.97 12.88 18.71
CA LEU A 136 -16.61 12.83 17.40
C LEU A 136 -16.74 11.41 16.84
N LEU A 137 -15.69 10.59 17.00
CA LEU A 137 -15.67 9.22 16.47
C LEU A 137 -16.48 8.27 17.35
N ASN A 138 -16.56 8.52 18.66
CA ASN A 138 -17.44 7.77 19.57
C ASN A 138 -18.93 8.03 19.31
N GLU A 139 -19.30 9.23 18.83
CA GLU A 139 -20.68 9.56 18.41
C GLU A 139 -21.13 8.76 17.17
N ASN A 140 -20.20 8.28 16.33
CA ASN A 140 -20.49 7.59 15.08
C ASN A 140 -19.51 6.43 14.82
N ASN A 141 -19.84 5.24 15.33
CA ASN A 141 -18.99 4.04 15.24
C ASN A 141 -19.07 3.31 13.86
N ASN A 142 -19.23 4.05 12.77
CA ASN A 142 -19.26 3.48 11.41
C ASN A 142 -17.85 3.55 10.80
N ASP A 143 -17.26 2.41 10.45
CA ASP A 143 -15.93 2.31 9.82
C ASP A 143 -15.76 3.24 8.61
N GLU A 144 -16.79 3.35 7.75
CA GLU A 144 -16.71 4.18 6.55
C GLU A 144 -16.67 5.68 6.87
N PHE A 145 -17.43 6.09 7.89
CA PHE A 145 -17.39 7.45 8.43
C PHE A 145 -16.03 7.74 9.05
N ILE A 146 -15.54 6.83 9.90
CA ILE A 146 -14.23 6.95 10.55
C ILE A 146 -13.13 7.10 9.49
N TYR A 147 -13.12 6.23 8.48
CA TYR A 147 -12.15 6.31 7.39
C TYR A 147 -12.28 7.61 6.59
N TYR A 148 -13.50 8.04 6.27
CA TYR A 148 -13.74 9.32 5.59
C TYR A 148 -13.12 10.49 6.36
N ILE A 149 -13.36 10.59 7.67
CA ILE A 149 -12.80 11.66 8.50
C ILE A 149 -11.27 11.66 8.40
N PHE A 150 -10.63 10.51 8.63
CA PHE A 150 -9.18 10.40 8.59
C PHE A 150 -8.59 10.69 7.21
N GLU A 151 -9.22 10.24 6.14
CA GLU A 151 -8.77 10.51 4.77
C GLU A 151 -8.86 12.00 4.42
N ARG A 152 -9.96 12.66 4.81
CA ARG A 152 -10.15 14.09 4.60
C ARG A 152 -9.13 14.91 5.39
N LEU A 153 -8.94 14.60 6.67
CA LEU A 153 -7.92 15.24 7.50
C LEU A 153 -6.53 15.11 6.87
N ARG A 154 -6.17 13.91 6.41
CA ARG A 154 -4.90 13.67 5.74
C ARG A 154 -4.71 14.56 4.51
N ARG A 155 -5.74 14.72 3.67
CA ARG A 155 -5.66 15.59 2.47
C ARG A 155 -5.38 17.04 2.84
N PHE A 156 -6.01 17.55 3.90
CA PHE A 156 -5.76 18.91 4.37
C PHE A 156 -4.35 19.07 4.93
N MET A 157 -3.87 18.09 5.68
CA MET A 157 -2.58 18.15 6.38
C MET A 157 -1.36 18.05 5.47
N VAL A 158 -1.50 17.49 4.26
CA VAL A 158 -0.39 17.43 3.28
C VAL A 158 -0.05 18.81 2.70
N LEU A 159 -0.93 19.80 2.86
CA LEU A 159 -0.70 21.16 2.39
C LEU A 159 0.27 21.90 3.33
N PRO A 160 1.36 22.51 2.83
CA PRO A 160 2.38 23.17 3.66
C PRO A 160 1.83 24.24 4.61
N GLU A 161 0.78 24.95 4.22
CA GLU A 161 0.12 25.97 5.03
C GLU A 161 -0.61 25.41 6.27
N ASN A 162 -0.84 24.09 6.32
CA ASN A 162 -1.65 23.44 7.35
C ASN A 162 -0.81 22.64 8.37
N ILE A 163 0.52 22.78 8.36
CA ILE A 163 1.43 22.05 9.27
C ILE A 163 1.10 22.28 10.76
N PHE A 164 0.53 23.43 11.12
CA PHE A 164 0.11 23.80 12.48
C PHE A 164 -1.41 23.95 12.64
N LEU A 165 -2.21 23.38 11.74
CA LEU A 165 -3.65 23.58 11.76
C LEU A 165 -4.30 22.87 12.97
N PRO A 166 -5.00 23.58 13.87
CA PRO A 166 -5.72 22.93 14.96
C PRO A 166 -6.91 22.16 14.38
N LEU A 167 -6.89 20.83 14.53
CA LEU A 167 -7.87 19.91 13.94
C LEU A 167 -9.32 20.26 14.36
N GLU A 168 -9.50 20.79 15.57
CA GLU A 168 -10.78 21.19 16.16
C GLU A 168 -11.61 22.12 15.28
N TYR A 169 -10.97 23.06 14.58
CA TYR A 169 -11.68 24.03 13.74
C TYR A 169 -12.19 23.44 12.43
N LYS A 170 -11.58 22.35 11.93
CA LYS A 170 -11.96 21.73 10.66
C LYS A 170 -12.90 20.55 10.81
N LEU A 171 -12.87 19.86 11.95
CA LEU A 171 -13.70 18.69 12.20
C LEU A 171 -15.20 18.95 11.96
N PRO A 172 -15.82 20.06 12.44
CA PRO A 172 -17.23 20.33 12.17
C PRO A 172 -17.54 20.50 10.68
N THR A 173 -16.68 21.19 9.93
CA THR A 173 -16.86 21.37 8.48
C THR A 173 -16.78 20.03 7.74
N ILE A 174 -15.81 19.18 8.10
CA ILE A 174 -15.65 17.85 7.49
C ILE A 174 -16.86 16.96 7.81
N LYS A 175 -17.35 17.00 9.06
CA LYS A 175 -18.55 16.27 9.52
C LYS A 175 -19.78 16.68 8.71
N ASN A 176 -20.04 17.98 8.58
CA ASN A 176 -21.20 18.47 7.84
C ASN A 176 -21.17 18.04 6.36
N SER A 177 -19.99 18.09 5.73
CA SER A 177 -19.82 17.61 4.35
C SER A 177 -20.01 16.10 4.18
N TYR A 178 -19.96 15.29 5.24
CA TYR A 178 -20.20 13.86 5.12
C TYR A 178 -21.63 13.59 4.64
N ASN A 179 -22.64 14.18 5.29
CA ASN A 179 -24.04 13.92 4.93
C ASN A 179 -24.39 14.40 3.51
N ASP A 180 -23.78 15.50 3.06
CA ASP A 180 -24.04 16.07 1.73
C ASP A 180 -23.36 15.27 0.59
N PHE A 181 -22.19 14.67 0.83
CA PHE A 181 -21.42 13.95 -0.19
C PHE A 181 -21.53 12.41 -0.14
N TYR A 182 -21.89 11.84 1.02
CA TYR A 182 -21.86 10.39 1.25
C TYR A 182 -23.02 9.66 0.57
N LEU A 183 -24.16 10.32 0.41
CA LEU A 183 -25.30 9.78 -0.32
C LEU A 183 -25.06 9.72 -1.84
N ASP A 184 -24.17 10.56 -2.38
CA ASP A 184 -23.98 10.72 -3.84
C ASP A 184 -22.66 10.09 -4.35
N SER A 185 -21.64 9.92 -3.49
CA SER A 185 -20.33 9.40 -3.91
C SER A 185 -20.03 7.99 -3.37
N THR A 186 -20.12 6.99 -4.24
CA THR A 186 -19.62 5.60 -4.04
C THR A 186 -18.09 5.52 -3.80
N ILE A 187 -17.41 6.64 -3.58
CA ILE A 187 -15.95 6.77 -3.47
C ILE A 187 -15.45 6.48 -2.06
N TYR A 188 -16.31 6.49 -1.03
CA TYR A 188 -15.88 6.30 0.36
C TYR A 188 -16.27 4.96 0.99
N LYS A 189 -17.14 4.16 0.35
CA LYS A 189 -17.47 2.84 0.91
C LYS A 189 -16.26 1.91 0.86
N MET A 190 -16.01 1.23 1.97
CA MET A 190 -14.83 0.39 2.17
C MET A 190 -15.01 -0.98 1.52
N ASP A 191 -16.20 -1.56 1.64
CA ASP A 191 -16.56 -2.84 1.01
C ASP A 191 -17.50 -2.66 -0.19
N LYS A 192 -17.26 -3.49 -1.22
CA LYS A 192 -18.17 -3.82 -2.34
C LYS A 192 -18.98 -2.65 -2.93
N THR A 193 -18.35 -1.51 -3.18
CA THR A 193 -18.99 -0.44 -3.97
C THR A 193 -19.27 -0.85 -5.40
N TRP A 194 -18.38 -1.67 -5.95
CA TRP A 194 -18.48 -2.22 -7.30
C TRP A 194 -17.86 -3.62 -7.27
N ILE A 195 -18.50 -4.63 -7.86
CA ILE A 195 -17.96 -5.99 -7.94
C ILE A 195 -16.52 -6.04 -8.54
N ASN A 196 -16.16 -5.00 -9.29
CA ASN A 196 -14.88 -4.83 -9.98
C ASN A 196 -13.85 -3.97 -9.25
N TYR A 197 -14.16 -3.38 -8.10
CA TYR A 197 -13.22 -2.52 -7.36
C TYR A 197 -13.27 -2.77 -5.86
N VAL A 198 -12.14 -2.58 -5.18
CA VAL A 198 -12.03 -2.75 -3.74
C VAL A 198 -11.07 -1.74 -3.13
N ARG A 199 -11.24 -1.49 -1.83
CA ARG A 199 -10.29 -0.77 -0.99
C ARG A 199 -9.70 -1.74 0.00
N ILE A 200 -8.36 -1.78 0.07
CA ILE A 200 -7.65 -2.58 1.06
C ILE A 200 -6.63 -1.73 1.82
N PRO A 201 -6.39 -2.01 3.11
CA PRO A 201 -5.27 -1.50 3.88
C PRO A 201 -3.96 -1.53 3.08
N TRP A 202 -3.17 -0.46 3.16
CA TRP A 202 -1.90 -0.31 2.46
C TRP A 202 -0.78 0.08 3.45
N PHE A 203 0.16 -0.84 3.62
CA PHE A 203 1.31 -0.71 4.51
C PHE A 203 2.58 -0.58 3.68
N CYS A 204 3.45 0.35 4.05
CA CYS A 204 4.78 0.52 3.47
C CYS A 204 5.83 0.29 4.54
N PHE A 205 6.55 -0.83 4.44
CA PHE A 205 7.68 -1.13 5.30
C PHE A 205 8.95 -0.56 4.69
N THR A 206 9.66 0.20 5.50
CA THR A 206 11.04 0.64 5.26
C THR A 206 11.94 0.06 6.34
N PRO A 207 13.27 0.10 6.18
CA PRO A 207 14.18 -0.45 7.18
C PRO A 207 13.98 0.16 8.58
N THR A 208 13.61 1.45 8.65
CA THR A 208 13.46 2.15 9.92
C THR A 208 12.01 2.41 10.34
N ARG A 209 11.03 2.26 9.44
CA ARG A 209 9.65 2.71 9.68
C ARG A 209 8.59 1.79 9.07
N LEU A 210 7.44 1.76 9.73
CA LEU A 210 6.18 1.33 9.14
C LEU A 210 5.36 2.58 8.82
N ILE A 211 5.06 2.78 7.53
CA ILE A 211 4.27 3.90 7.03
C ILE A 211 2.89 3.37 6.65
N ILE A 212 1.85 3.85 7.32
CA ILE A 212 0.45 3.51 7.02
C ILE A 212 -0.05 4.47 5.94
N LYS A 213 -0.43 3.93 4.78
CA LYS A 213 -0.93 4.72 3.65
C LYS A 213 -2.46 4.74 3.63
N PRO A 214 -3.11 5.62 2.86
CA PRO A 214 -4.55 5.51 2.62
C PRO A 214 -4.90 4.14 2.05
N PHE A 215 -6.13 3.67 2.32
CA PHE A 215 -6.61 2.44 1.71
C PHE A 215 -6.42 2.52 0.20
N LYS A 216 -5.84 1.46 -0.36
CA LYS A 216 -5.58 1.41 -1.79
C LYS A 216 -6.86 1.08 -2.52
N PHE A 217 -7.42 2.05 -3.24
CA PHE A 217 -8.45 1.79 -4.24
C PHE A 217 -7.83 1.12 -5.46
N MET A 218 -8.30 -0.07 -5.80
CA MET A 218 -7.78 -0.83 -6.94
C MET A 218 -8.86 -1.68 -7.60
N ARG A 219 -8.58 -2.11 -8.83
CA ARG A 219 -9.40 -3.10 -9.53
C ARG A 219 -9.33 -4.44 -8.80
N SER A 220 -10.48 -5.05 -8.59
CA SER A 220 -10.65 -6.35 -7.94
C SER A 220 -10.04 -7.48 -8.78
N ASN A 221 -9.96 -8.65 -8.17
CA ASN A 221 -9.46 -9.88 -8.77
C ASN A 221 -10.31 -11.06 -8.28
N ARG A 222 -10.01 -12.27 -8.76
CA ARG A 222 -10.83 -13.46 -8.45
C ARG A 222 -10.92 -13.72 -6.97
N VAL A 223 -9.78 -13.65 -6.28
CA VAL A 223 -9.64 -13.92 -4.85
C VAL A 223 -10.42 -12.89 -4.04
N PHE A 224 -10.29 -11.62 -4.40
CA PHE A 224 -10.99 -10.54 -3.71
C PHE A 224 -12.51 -10.61 -3.88
N ARG A 225 -13.00 -11.13 -5.01
CA ARG A 225 -14.45 -11.33 -5.18
C ARG A 225 -15.00 -12.48 -4.33
N TYR A 226 -14.17 -13.45 -3.97
CA TYR A 226 -14.57 -14.60 -3.16
C TYR A 226 -14.58 -14.30 -1.66
N ILE A 227 -13.59 -13.54 -1.20
CA ILE A 227 -13.51 -13.14 0.21
C ILE A 227 -14.65 -12.15 0.52
N SER A 228 -15.38 -12.40 1.60
CA SER A 228 -16.56 -11.60 1.97
C SER A 228 -16.21 -10.21 2.51
N ASN A 229 -15.18 -10.12 3.36
CA ASN A 229 -14.74 -8.91 4.07
C ASN A 229 -13.32 -8.49 3.63
N VAL A 230 -13.15 -8.16 2.35
CA VAL A 230 -11.84 -7.90 1.75
C VAL A 230 -11.14 -6.70 2.39
N SER A 231 -11.88 -5.62 2.66
CA SER A 231 -11.29 -4.38 3.19
C SER A 231 -10.71 -4.55 4.60
N GLN A 232 -11.10 -5.60 5.32
CA GLN A 232 -10.60 -5.88 6.66
C GLN A 232 -9.62 -7.06 6.70
N SER A 233 -9.82 -8.05 5.83
CA SER A 233 -9.00 -9.27 5.80
C SER A 233 -7.78 -9.18 4.88
N MET A 234 -7.77 -8.33 3.85
CA MET A 234 -6.63 -8.20 2.94
C MET A 234 -5.80 -6.96 3.25
N ALA A 235 -4.49 -7.04 3.00
CA ALA A 235 -3.58 -5.91 3.07
C ALA A 235 -2.65 -5.90 1.85
N LEU A 236 -2.45 -4.72 1.27
CA LEU A 236 -1.34 -4.47 0.34
C LEU A 236 -0.12 -4.06 1.16
N VAL A 237 0.95 -4.81 1.04
CA VAL A 237 2.23 -4.51 1.68
C VAL A 237 3.25 -4.17 0.62
N GLU A 238 3.91 -3.03 0.77
CA GLU A 238 5.04 -2.65 -0.07
C GLU A 238 6.32 -2.48 0.73
N PHE A 239 7.44 -2.79 0.08
CA PHE A 239 8.76 -2.66 0.67
C PHE A 239 9.53 -1.56 -0.09
N ARG A 240 9.98 -0.55 0.65
CA ARG A 240 10.71 0.63 0.14
C ARG A 240 11.94 0.88 1.00
N ASP A 241 12.85 1.72 0.52
CA ASP A 241 13.82 2.35 1.42
C ASP A 241 13.21 3.54 2.16
N ASP A 242 14.00 4.14 3.04
CA ASP A 242 13.58 5.30 3.83
C ASP A 242 13.39 6.57 3.00
N THR A 243 13.84 6.59 1.74
CA THR A 243 13.57 7.67 0.77
C THR A 243 12.25 7.47 0.03
N GLY A 244 11.61 6.30 0.18
CA GLY A 244 10.41 5.90 -0.54
C GLY A 244 10.69 5.30 -1.92
N SER A 245 11.95 5.09 -2.29
CA SER A 245 12.34 4.52 -3.58
C SER A 245 12.20 2.98 -3.58
N ALA A 246 12.04 2.42 -4.78
CA ALA A 246 12.06 0.97 -4.95
C ALA A 246 13.49 0.46 -4.71
N TYR A 247 13.68 -0.28 -3.62
CA TYR A 247 15.01 -0.71 -3.21
C TYR A 247 15.41 -2.05 -3.85
N PHE A 248 16.62 -2.11 -4.39
CA PHE A 248 17.16 -3.29 -5.09
C PHE A 248 18.35 -3.94 -4.39
N SER A 249 18.80 -3.41 -3.25
CA SER A 249 19.98 -3.97 -2.59
C SER A 249 19.69 -5.34 -1.97
N LYS A 250 20.74 -6.17 -1.92
CA LYS A 250 20.70 -7.51 -1.34
C LYS A 250 20.59 -7.46 0.19
N GLU A 251 20.98 -6.35 0.82
CA GLU A 251 20.99 -6.19 2.28
C GLU A 251 19.56 -6.24 2.88
N LEU A 252 18.51 -5.88 2.12
CA LEU A 252 17.12 -5.97 2.59
C LEU A 252 16.42 -7.29 2.24
N VAL A 253 17.10 -8.24 1.59
CA VAL A 253 16.52 -9.57 1.34
C VAL A 253 16.12 -10.28 2.65
N PRO A 254 16.94 -10.27 3.72
CA PRO A 254 16.54 -10.82 5.02
C PRO A 254 15.30 -10.12 5.60
N PHE A 255 15.21 -8.79 5.48
CA PHE A 255 14.06 -8.00 5.92
C PHE A 255 12.78 -8.41 5.20
N LEU A 256 12.81 -8.50 3.87
CA LEU A 256 11.68 -8.99 3.07
C LEU A 256 11.32 -10.44 3.45
N LYS A 257 12.32 -11.33 3.55
CA LYS A 257 12.11 -12.74 3.93
C LYS A 257 11.45 -12.87 5.30
N TYR A 258 11.82 -12.03 6.27
CA TYR A 258 11.23 -12.03 7.60
C TYR A 258 9.71 -11.82 7.53
N TYR A 259 9.25 -10.77 6.85
CA TYR A 259 7.81 -10.48 6.75
C TYR A 259 7.07 -11.50 5.87
N LEU A 260 7.68 -11.96 4.77
CA LEU A 260 7.07 -13.00 3.94
C LEU A 260 6.91 -14.33 4.67
N LYS A 261 7.78 -14.63 5.65
CA LYS A 261 7.72 -15.86 6.46
C LYS A 261 6.80 -15.73 7.67
N ASN A 262 6.90 -14.62 8.41
CA ASN A 262 6.25 -14.48 9.72
C ASN A 262 4.98 -13.63 9.70
N GLY A 263 4.72 -12.90 8.61
CA GLY A 263 3.66 -11.89 8.60
C GLY A 263 4.01 -10.66 9.44
N PHE A 264 3.00 -9.88 9.79
CA PHE A 264 3.10 -8.77 10.74
C PHE A 264 1.78 -8.56 11.49
N TRP A 265 1.87 -7.97 12.67
CA TRP A 265 0.70 -7.59 13.46
C TRP A 265 0.38 -6.11 13.25
N PHE A 266 -0.90 -5.80 13.13
CA PHE A 266 -1.41 -4.44 13.22
C PHE A 266 -2.68 -4.43 14.06
N GLY A 267 -2.65 -3.74 15.21
CA GLY A 267 -3.68 -3.86 16.22
C GLY A 267 -3.79 -5.31 16.73
N ASN A 268 -4.98 -5.88 16.65
CA ASN A 268 -5.26 -7.28 16.97
C ASN A 268 -5.24 -8.21 15.75
N ARG A 269 -4.84 -7.72 14.57
CA ARG A 269 -4.86 -8.52 13.32
C ARG A 269 -3.47 -8.99 12.95
N HIS A 270 -3.32 -10.30 12.76
CA HIS A 270 -2.13 -10.89 12.16
C HIS A 270 -2.32 -11.03 10.65
N TYR A 271 -1.51 -10.32 9.89
CA TYR A 271 -1.48 -10.39 8.43
C TYR A 271 -0.34 -11.31 8.00
N ILE A 272 -0.66 -12.44 7.38
CA ILE A 272 0.30 -13.40 6.83
C ILE A 272 0.42 -13.23 5.31
N TYR A 273 1.59 -13.52 4.77
CA TYR A 273 1.79 -13.46 3.32
C TYR A 273 0.85 -14.43 2.61
N LEU A 274 0.08 -13.91 1.65
CA LEU A 274 -0.77 -14.72 0.78
C LEU A 274 -0.08 -14.92 -0.57
N HIS A 275 -0.07 -13.88 -1.41
CA HIS A 275 0.46 -13.94 -2.77
C HIS A 275 0.71 -12.53 -3.33
N HIS A 276 0.81 -12.39 -4.65
CA HIS A 276 1.01 -11.12 -5.35
C HIS A 276 0.46 -11.24 -6.78
N ALA A 277 0.19 -10.11 -7.43
CA ALA A 277 0.04 -10.06 -8.87
C ALA A 277 1.41 -9.97 -9.56
N GLN A 278 1.52 -10.46 -10.79
CA GLN A 278 2.79 -10.42 -11.53
C GLN A 278 3.34 -9.00 -11.74
N SER A 279 2.46 -8.00 -11.89
CA SER A 279 2.84 -6.59 -11.97
C SER A 279 3.40 -6.03 -10.65
N GLN A 280 2.94 -6.56 -9.51
CA GLN A 280 3.30 -6.08 -8.18
C GLN A 280 4.72 -6.48 -7.76
N VAL A 281 5.23 -7.61 -8.25
CA VAL A 281 6.63 -8.05 -7.97
C VAL A 281 7.63 -6.97 -8.38
N ARG A 282 7.40 -6.33 -9.54
CA ARG A 282 8.24 -5.24 -10.04
C ARG A 282 8.20 -4.02 -9.13
N GLN A 283 7.07 -3.81 -8.45
CA GLN A 283 6.85 -2.70 -7.53
C GLN A 283 7.20 -3.06 -6.07
N LYS A 284 7.68 -4.28 -5.80
CA LYS A 284 7.93 -4.82 -4.45
C LYS A 284 6.67 -4.80 -3.57
N GLN A 285 5.54 -5.14 -4.17
CA GLN A 285 4.24 -5.17 -3.50
C GLN A 285 3.71 -6.60 -3.40
N PHE A 286 3.03 -6.89 -2.30
CA PHE A 286 2.55 -8.22 -1.96
C PHE A 286 1.21 -8.11 -1.23
N TYR A 287 0.37 -9.12 -1.40
CA TYR A 287 -0.88 -9.25 -0.68
C TYR A 287 -0.66 -10.11 0.57
N PHE A 288 -1.08 -9.57 1.70
CA PHE A 288 -1.15 -10.26 2.98
C PHE A 288 -2.61 -10.43 3.38
N TYR A 289 -2.89 -11.42 4.21
CA TYR A 289 -4.22 -11.87 4.57
C TYR A 289 -4.32 -12.11 6.07
N CYS A 290 -5.43 -11.71 6.67
CA CYS A 290 -5.79 -11.97 8.05
C CYS A 290 -6.92 -13.01 8.06
N GLU A 291 -6.60 -14.21 8.53
CA GLU A 291 -7.48 -15.38 8.49
C GLU A 291 -8.73 -15.18 9.35
N ASP A 292 -8.57 -14.59 10.55
CA ASP A 292 -9.67 -14.33 11.48
C ASP A 292 -10.76 -13.45 10.84
N GLU A 293 -10.34 -12.36 10.19
CA GLU A 293 -11.24 -11.42 9.53
C GLU A 293 -11.83 -11.98 8.24
N GLY A 294 -11.05 -12.81 7.54
CA GLY A 294 -11.48 -13.46 6.32
C GLY A 294 -12.32 -14.73 6.54
N LYS A 295 -12.40 -15.21 7.79
CA LYS A 295 -13.16 -16.39 8.24
C LYS A 295 -12.82 -17.69 7.50
N MET A 296 -11.58 -17.81 7.01
CA MET A 296 -11.04 -19.03 6.42
C MET A 296 -9.52 -19.03 6.51
N THR A 297 -8.91 -20.20 6.51
CA THR A 297 -7.45 -20.32 6.51
C THR A 297 -6.88 -20.02 5.12
N ARG A 298 -5.61 -19.63 5.08
CA ARG A 298 -4.82 -19.48 3.87
C ARG A 298 -4.81 -20.76 3.05
N GLU A 299 -4.65 -21.93 3.67
CA GLU A 299 -4.62 -23.21 2.97
C GLU A 299 -5.96 -23.52 2.29
N THR A 300 -7.07 -23.19 2.96
CA THR A 300 -8.42 -23.32 2.40
C THR A 300 -8.59 -22.39 1.21
N LEU A 301 -8.15 -21.14 1.32
CA LEU A 301 -8.20 -20.16 0.24
C LEU A 301 -7.33 -20.57 -0.95
N GLU A 302 -6.11 -21.04 -0.71
CA GLU A 302 -5.19 -21.54 -1.74
C GLU A 302 -5.75 -22.77 -2.46
N SER A 303 -6.39 -23.68 -1.70
CA SER A 303 -7.06 -24.86 -2.28
C SER A 303 -8.23 -24.45 -3.17
N TRP A 304 -9.00 -23.44 -2.77
CA TRP A 304 -10.07 -22.87 -3.59
C TRP A 304 -9.55 -22.23 -4.89
N MET A 305 -8.37 -21.62 -4.88
CA MET A 305 -7.80 -20.96 -6.07
C MET A 305 -7.57 -21.93 -7.26
N GLY A 306 -7.29 -23.21 -6.98
CA GLY A 306 -7.07 -24.25 -7.97
C GLY A 306 -6.04 -25.30 -7.52
N ASN A 307 -5.84 -26.34 -8.33
CA ASN A 307 -4.79 -27.33 -8.09
C ASN A 307 -3.53 -26.96 -8.87
N PHE A 308 -2.41 -26.79 -8.16
CA PHE A 308 -1.12 -26.37 -8.70
C PHE A 308 -0.05 -27.48 -8.63
N ASP A 309 -0.42 -28.69 -8.24
CA ASP A 309 0.54 -29.76 -7.90
C ASP A 309 1.25 -30.33 -9.13
N ASP A 310 0.62 -30.20 -10.31
CA ASP A 310 1.16 -30.66 -11.58
C ASP A 310 2.37 -29.84 -12.07
N GLU A 311 2.59 -28.61 -11.56
CA GLU A 311 3.73 -27.77 -11.97
C GLU A 311 4.89 -27.83 -10.99
N ARG A 312 5.98 -28.51 -11.38
CA ARG A 312 7.17 -28.68 -10.54
C ARG A 312 8.16 -27.53 -10.64
N LEU A 313 8.15 -26.73 -11.71
CA LEU A 313 9.11 -25.64 -11.85
C LEU A 313 8.69 -24.45 -10.97
N PRO A 314 9.46 -24.05 -9.94
CA PRO A 314 9.01 -23.06 -8.96
C PRO A 314 8.54 -21.74 -9.58
N ALA A 315 9.29 -21.21 -10.55
CA ALA A 315 8.95 -19.97 -11.23
C ALA A 315 7.60 -20.05 -11.97
N LYS A 316 7.32 -21.18 -12.65
CA LYS A 316 6.03 -21.40 -13.32
C LYS A 316 4.92 -21.69 -12.32
N ASN A 317 5.21 -22.42 -11.24
CA ASN A 317 4.24 -22.70 -10.19
C ASN A 317 3.76 -21.40 -9.54
N THR A 318 4.69 -20.51 -9.15
CA THR A 318 4.36 -19.18 -8.65
C THR A 318 3.57 -18.36 -9.68
N ALA A 319 3.94 -18.40 -10.96
CA ALA A 319 3.18 -17.70 -12.01
C ALA A 319 1.73 -18.20 -12.15
N ARG A 320 1.48 -19.50 -11.93
CA ARG A 320 0.14 -20.12 -11.94
C ARG A 320 -0.67 -19.74 -10.70
N ARG A 321 -0.07 -19.86 -9.50
CA ARG A 321 -0.69 -19.47 -8.22
C ARG A 321 -1.05 -18.00 -8.14
N THR A 322 -0.30 -17.13 -8.81
CA THR A 322 -0.56 -15.68 -8.84
C THR A 322 -1.58 -15.26 -9.89
N GLN A 323 -1.99 -16.17 -10.79
CA GLN A 323 -2.93 -15.86 -11.85
C GLN A 323 -4.29 -15.34 -11.33
N PRO A 324 -4.92 -15.93 -10.29
CA PRO A 324 -6.18 -15.43 -9.72
C PRO A 324 -6.10 -14.00 -9.13
N PHE A 325 -4.91 -13.50 -8.83
CA PHE A 325 -4.67 -12.13 -8.36
C PHE A 325 -4.51 -11.10 -9.49
N SER A 326 -4.61 -11.52 -10.75
CA SER A 326 -4.65 -10.59 -11.88
C SER A 326 -5.84 -9.64 -11.73
N SER A 327 -5.63 -8.34 -11.85
CA SER A 327 -6.72 -7.36 -11.91
C SER A 327 -7.63 -7.66 -13.10
N THR A 328 -8.88 -7.99 -12.83
CA THR A 328 -9.86 -8.40 -13.85
C THR A 328 -11.24 -7.86 -13.52
N GLU A 329 -12.00 -7.62 -14.57
CA GLU A 329 -13.43 -7.33 -14.50
C GLU A 329 -14.20 -8.63 -14.60
N VAL A 330 -15.10 -8.88 -13.64
CA VAL A 330 -15.98 -10.06 -13.71
C VAL A 330 -17.06 -9.83 -14.76
N THR A 331 -17.39 -10.88 -15.51
CA THR A 331 -18.38 -10.80 -16.59
C THR A 331 -19.54 -11.73 -16.27
N ILE A 332 -19.61 -12.89 -16.94
CA ILE A 332 -20.65 -13.90 -16.80
C ILE A 332 -20.04 -15.23 -16.37
N GLU A 333 -20.88 -16.09 -15.78
CA GLU A 333 -20.58 -17.51 -15.66
C GLU A 333 -20.88 -18.21 -16.99
N ILE A 334 -19.95 -19.06 -17.43
CA ILE A 334 -20.08 -19.85 -18.66
C ILE A 334 -20.06 -21.32 -18.26
N ASP A 335 -21.23 -21.96 -18.33
CA ASP A 335 -21.38 -23.39 -18.09
C ASP A 335 -20.40 -24.17 -18.98
N ARG A 336 -19.69 -25.13 -18.39
CA ARG A 336 -18.77 -26.04 -19.08
C ARG A 336 -19.43 -26.76 -20.27
N LYS A 337 -20.75 -26.92 -20.27
CA LYS A 337 -21.51 -27.45 -21.41
C LYS A 337 -21.37 -26.60 -22.66
N LEU A 338 -21.19 -25.29 -22.54
CA LEU A 338 -20.94 -24.35 -23.63
C LEU A 338 -19.47 -24.30 -24.05
N VAL A 339 -18.57 -24.87 -23.24
CA VAL A 339 -17.13 -24.85 -23.48
C VAL A 339 -16.69 -26.14 -24.18
N ASP A 340 -15.77 -26.02 -25.13
CA ASP A 340 -15.09 -27.15 -25.75
C ASP A 340 -13.58 -26.95 -25.78
N VAL A 341 -12.83 -28.05 -25.74
CA VAL A 341 -11.37 -28.04 -25.79
C VAL A 341 -10.91 -28.54 -27.16
N ILE A 342 -10.36 -27.64 -27.97
CA ILE A 342 -9.87 -27.96 -29.31
C ILE A 342 -8.33 -28.06 -29.32
N PRO A 343 -7.73 -28.93 -30.16
CA PRO A 343 -6.28 -29.12 -30.19
C PRO A 343 -5.55 -27.87 -30.68
N ASP A 344 -4.38 -27.55 -30.12
CA ASP A 344 -3.50 -26.50 -30.64
C ASP A 344 -3.10 -26.78 -32.10
N LEU A 345 -3.09 -25.73 -32.93
CA LEU A 345 -2.58 -25.83 -34.31
C LEU A 345 -1.07 -25.71 -34.30
N ARG A 346 -0.38 -26.74 -34.79
CA ARG A 346 1.08 -26.85 -34.77
C ARG A 346 1.64 -27.08 -36.17
N THR A 347 2.93 -26.83 -36.33
CA THR A 347 3.68 -27.30 -37.50
C THR A 347 3.63 -28.83 -37.59
N THR A 348 3.84 -29.37 -38.78
CA THR A 348 3.86 -30.83 -39.02
C THR A 348 4.90 -31.55 -38.16
N ASP A 349 6.02 -30.88 -37.84
CA ASP A 349 7.07 -31.38 -36.95
C ASP A 349 6.77 -31.14 -35.45
N GLY A 350 5.64 -30.51 -35.11
CA GLY A 350 5.19 -30.23 -33.75
C GLY A 350 5.96 -29.14 -33.00
N LYS A 351 7.01 -28.55 -33.60
CA LYS A 351 7.92 -27.63 -32.91
C LYS A 351 7.31 -26.26 -32.61
N TYR A 352 6.45 -25.77 -33.49
CA TYR A 352 5.83 -24.45 -33.35
C TYR A 352 4.32 -24.56 -33.14
N ASN A 353 3.77 -23.76 -32.23
CA ASN A 353 2.33 -23.65 -31.98
C ASN A 353 1.81 -22.31 -32.51
N PHE A 354 0.98 -22.35 -33.55
CA PHE A 354 0.37 -21.17 -34.15
C PHE A 354 -0.74 -20.55 -33.29
N THR A 355 -1.30 -21.31 -32.36
CA THR A 355 -2.45 -20.90 -31.54
C THR A 355 -2.16 -20.90 -30.05
N ASP A 356 -0.88 -20.74 -29.66
CA ASP A 356 -0.49 -20.73 -28.25
C ASP A 356 -1.23 -19.61 -27.49
N GLY A 357 -2.12 -20.03 -26.60
CA GLY A 357 -2.92 -19.10 -25.79
C GLY A 357 -4.08 -18.45 -26.54
N VAL A 358 -4.51 -18.94 -27.70
CA VAL A 358 -5.58 -18.34 -28.51
C VAL A 358 -6.79 -19.27 -28.65
N GLY A 359 -7.92 -18.86 -28.08
CA GLY A 359 -9.22 -19.53 -28.20
C GLY A 359 -10.19 -18.77 -29.11
N GLN A 360 -11.44 -19.25 -29.17
CA GLN A 360 -12.51 -18.66 -29.98
C GLN A 360 -13.81 -18.56 -29.19
N ILE A 361 -14.66 -17.59 -29.52
CA ILE A 361 -15.95 -17.37 -28.86
C ILE A 361 -17.04 -17.03 -29.88
N SER A 362 -18.27 -17.47 -29.66
CA SER A 362 -19.41 -17.06 -30.48
C SER A 362 -19.67 -15.55 -30.37
N SER A 363 -20.30 -14.97 -31.38
CA SER A 363 -20.74 -13.58 -31.37
C SER A 363 -21.77 -13.36 -30.26
N ASP A 364 -22.69 -14.31 -30.08
CA ASP A 364 -23.75 -14.25 -29.06
C ASP A 364 -23.18 -14.18 -27.64
N LEU A 365 -22.25 -15.07 -27.31
CA LEU A 365 -21.63 -15.13 -25.99
C LEU A 365 -20.73 -13.91 -25.75
N ASN A 366 -20.07 -13.42 -26.81
CA ASN A 366 -19.32 -12.17 -26.74
C ASN A 366 -20.22 -10.96 -26.48
N HIS A 367 -21.41 -10.89 -27.07
CA HIS A 367 -22.40 -9.86 -26.77
C HIS A 367 -22.87 -9.93 -25.32
N MET A 368 -23.12 -11.13 -24.78
CA MET A 368 -23.48 -11.29 -23.36
C MET A 368 -22.40 -10.76 -22.43
N ILE A 369 -21.12 -11.06 -22.72
CA ILE A 369 -19.99 -10.50 -21.98
C ILE A 369 -20.00 -8.96 -22.02
N HIS A 370 -20.18 -8.36 -23.19
CA HIS A 370 -20.20 -6.90 -23.34
C HIS A 370 -21.38 -6.25 -22.60
N LYS A 371 -22.58 -6.84 -22.69
CA LYS A 371 -23.74 -6.39 -21.91
C LYS A 371 -23.47 -6.44 -20.40
N SER A 372 -22.80 -7.49 -19.91
CA SER A 372 -22.49 -7.64 -18.47
C SER A 372 -21.56 -6.56 -17.92
N ILE A 373 -20.75 -5.93 -18.78
CA ILE A 373 -19.85 -4.82 -18.42
C ILE A 373 -20.43 -3.44 -18.81
N GLY A 374 -21.73 -3.37 -19.05
CA GLY A 374 -22.46 -2.12 -19.29
C GLY A 374 -22.40 -1.58 -20.72
N ILE A 375 -21.92 -2.36 -21.70
CA ILE A 375 -21.89 -1.93 -23.10
C ILE A 375 -23.26 -2.17 -23.75
N ASN A 376 -23.85 -1.11 -24.30
CA ASN A 376 -25.15 -1.17 -24.95
C ASN A 376 -25.04 -1.61 -26.41
N VAL A 377 -24.95 -2.92 -26.60
CA VAL A 377 -24.86 -3.56 -27.92
C VAL A 377 -26.05 -3.20 -28.82
N GLU A 378 -27.25 -3.05 -28.25
CA GLU A 378 -28.49 -2.75 -28.98
C GLU A 378 -28.50 -1.31 -29.54
N LYS A 379 -27.81 -0.39 -28.86
CA LYS A 379 -27.57 0.98 -29.35
C LYS A 379 -26.36 1.08 -30.29
N GLY A 380 -25.77 -0.04 -30.70
CA GLY A 380 -24.63 -0.06 -31.61
C GLY A 380 -23.31 0.37 -30.97
N GLU A 381 -23.19 0.32 -29.64
CA GLU A 381 -21.91 0.57 -28.98
C GLU A 381 -20.86 -0.46 -29.40
N TYR A 382 -19.58 -0.05 -29.37
CA TYR A 382 -18.50 -0.87 -29.90
C TYR A 382 -18.29 -2.16 -29.10
N VAL A 383 -18.53 -3.28 -29.79
CA VAL A 383 -18.21 -4.63 -29.34
C VAL A 383 -16.81 -5.02 -29.82
N SER A 384 -16.00 -5.47 -28.87
CA SER A 384 -14.62 -5.90 -29.11
C SER A 384 -14.61 -7.29 -29.74
N SER A 385 -13.81 -7.46 -30.79
CA SER A 385 -13.65 -8.74 -31.50
C SER A 385 -12.62 -9.67 -30.86
N VAL A 386 -11.77 -9.12 -29.98
CA VAL A 386 -10.72 -9.86 -29.29
C VAL A 386 -10.70 -9.49 -27.81
N LEU A 387 -10.74 -10.50 -26.94
CA LEU A 387 -10.73 -10.35 -25.49
C LEU A 387 -9.54 -11.09 -24.87
N GLN A 388 -8.81 -10.44 -23.98
CA GLN A 388 -7.85 -11.11 -23.11
C GLN A 388 -8.55 -11.55 -21.83
N ILE A 389 -8.53 -12.85 -21.53
CA ILE A 389 -9.38 -13.44 -20.49
C ILE A 389 -8.62 -14.24 -19.44
N ARG A 390 -9.34 -14.52 -18.34
CA ARG A 390 -9.12 -15.64 -17.43
C ARG A 390 -10.43 -16.43 -17.33
N TYR A 391 -10.35 -17.75 -17.38
CA TYR A 391 -11.50 -18.64 -17.22
C TYR A 391 -11.04 -19.94 -16.56
N GLY A 392 -11.43 -20.18 -15.30
CA GLY A 392 -10.83 -21.25 -14.50
C GLY A 392 -9.30 -21.13 -14.47
N GLY A 393 -8.59 -22.20 -14.84
CA GLY A 393 -7.13 -22.22 -14.99
C GLY A 393 -6.61 -21.67 -16.32
N CYS A 394 -7.52 -21.33 -17.25
CA CYS A 394 -7.15 -20.85 -18.57
C CYS A 394 -6.76 -19.36 -18.55
N LYS A 395 -5.67 -19.05 -19.27
CA LYS A 395 -5.20 -17.70 -19.55
C LYS A 395 -4.86 -17.60 -21.03
N GLY A 396 -5.36 -16.54 -21.66
CA GLY A 396 -5.07 -16.29 -23.07
C GLY A 396 -5.94 -15.20 -23.66
N THR A 397 -6.06 -15.24 -24.97
CA THR A 397 -6.88 -14.36 -25.79
C THR A 397 -7.94 -15.19 -26.50
N ILE A 398 -9.15 -14.65 -26.65
CA ILE A 398 -10.21 -15.25 -27.45
C ILE A 398 -10.64 -14.27 -28.53
N ALA A 399 -10.88 -14.79 -29.74
CA ALA A 399 -11.37 -14.01 -30.88
C ALA A 399 -12.78 -14.48 -31.26
N ILE A 400 -13.62 -13.57 -31.74
CA ILE A 400 -14.95 -13.93 -32.23
C ILE A 400 -14.83 -14.90 -33.41
N ASN A 401 -15.60 -15.98 -33.37
CA ASN A 401 -15.88 -16.87 -34.47
C ASN A 401 -17.40 -16.98 -34.66
N PRO A 402 -18.00 -16.27 -35.64
CA PRO A 402 -19.44 -16.30 -35.87
C PRO A 402 -19.99 -17.68 -36.25
N GLN A 403 -19.14 -18.62 -36.70
CA GLN A 403 -19.58 -19.99 -37.01
C GLN A 403 -20.03 -20.79 -35.76
N LEU A 404 -19.75 -20.26 -34.56
CA LEU A 404 -20.18 -20.82 -33.28
C LEU A 404 -21.57 -20.34 -32.84
N ASP A 405 -22.14 -19.33 -33.52
CA ASP A 405 -23.47 -18.83 -33.21
C ASP A 405 -24.53 -19.93 -33.42
N GLY A 406 -25.47 -20.04 -32.48
CA GLY A 406 -26.47 -21.12 -32.46
C GLY A 406 -25.93 -22.54 -32.18
N LYS A 407 -24.62 -22.73 -31.98
CA LYS A 407 -24.05 -24.03 -31.62
C LYS A 407 -24.16 -24.28 -30.11
N LYS A 408 -24.16 -25.56 -29.73
CA LYS A 408 -24.10 -26.00 -28.31
C LYS A 408 -22.78 -25.59 -27.64
N LYS A 409 -21.69 -25.56 -28.41
CA LYS A 409 -20.35 -25.14 -27.97
C LYS A 409 -20.07 -23.74 -28.49
N GLN A 410 -19.93 -22.78 -27.58
CA GLN A 410 -19.82 -21.35 -27.88
C GLN A 410 -18.51 -20.72 -27.39
N LEU A 411 -17.73 -21.43 -26.57
CA LEU A 411 -16.38 -21.02 -26.18
C LEU A 411 -15.41 -22.18 -26.45
N LEU A 412 -14.45 -21.96 -27.34
CA LEU A 412 -13.42 -22.94 -27.66
C LEU A 412 -12.11 -22.53 -27.00
N ILE A 413 -11.60 -23.37 -26.11
CA ILE A 413 -10.32 -23.20 -25.43
C ILE A 413 -9.32 -24.24 -25.93
N ARG A 414 -8.02 -24.02 -25.67
CA ARG A 414 -6.93 -24.91 -26.10
C ARG A 414 -6.11 -25.43 -24.93
N PRO A 415 -5.44 -26.60 -25.05
CA PRO A 415 -4.50 -27.09 -24.05
C PRO A 415 -3.44 -26.05 -23.66
N SER A 416 -2.87 -25.33 -24.62
CA SER A 416 -1.92 -24.25 -24.36
C SER A 416 -2.46 -23.14 -23.46
N MET A 417 -3.77 -22.91 -23.39
CA MET A 417 -4.37 -21.89 -22.52
C MET A 417 -4.47 -22.35 -21.07
N ASN A 418 -4.69 -23.64 -20.83
CA ASN A 418 -4.93 -24.19 -19.50
C ASN A 418 -3.62 -24.28 -18.69
N LYS A 419 -3.49 -23.44 -17.66
CA LYS A 419 -2.25 -23.35 -16.88
C LYS A 419 -2.30 -24.19 -15.59
N PHE A 420 -3.46 -24.58 -15.10
CA PHE A 420 -3.63 -25.39 -13.89
C PHE A 420 -5.07 -25.91 -13.80
N LYS A 421 -5.31 -27.00 -13.07
CA LYS A 421 -6.68 -27.54 -12.93
C LYS A 421 -7.51 -26.63 -12.02
N CYS A 422 -8.71 -26.25 -12.45
CA CYS A 422 -9.59 -25.36 -11.69
C CYS A 422 -11.05 -25.53 -12.14
N GLU A 423 -11.97 -25.52 -11.16
CA GLU A 423 -13.40 -25.74 -11.37
C GLU A 423 -14.20 -24.47 -11.68
N HIS A 424 -13.59 -23.29 -11.51
CA HIS A 424 -14.30 -22.02 -11.63
C HIS A 424 -14.80 -21.74 -13.06
N GLN A 425 -16.06 -21.35 -13.17
CA GLN A 425 -16.77 -21.14 -14.45
C GLN A 425 -17.01 -19.67 -14.78
N THR A 426 -16.57 -18.74 -13.92
CA THR A 426 -16.68 -17.31 -14.20
C THR A 426 -15.62 -16.89 -15.23
N LEU A 427 -16.04 -16.22 -16.31
CA LEU A 427 -15.13 -15.57 -17.24
C LEU A 427 -14.79 -14.17 -16.72
N GLU A 428 -13.50 -13.87 -16.70
CA GLU A 428 -12.97 -12.61 -16.19
C GLU A 428 -12.17 -11.92 -17.29
N LEU A 429 -12.52 -10.66 -17.54
CA LEU A 429 -11.92 -9.84 -18.58
C LEU A 429 -10.69 -9.11 -18.04
N CYS A 430 -9.54 -9.31 -18.69
CA CYS A 430 -8.32 -8.56 -18.42
C CYS A 430 -8.30 -7.27 -19.24
N LYS A 431 -8.47 -7.41 -20.55
CA LYS A 431 -8.44 -6.33 -21.55
C LYS A 431 -9.31 -6.70 -22.74
N ARG A 432 -9.76 -5.70 -23.48
CA ARG A 432 -10.49 -5.86 -24.74
C ARG A 432 -9.81 -5.07 -25.84
N SER A 433 -9.89 -5.55 -27.08
CA SER A 433 -9.47 -4.76 -28.24
C SER A 433 -10.30 -3.47 -28.30
N LEU A 434 -9.66 -2.34 -28.56
CA LEU A 434 -10.36 -1.05 -28.73
C LEU A 434 -10.20 -0.56 -30.16
N ARG A 435 -11.13 0.29 -30.61
CA ARG A 435 -10.95 1.03 -31.86
C ARG A 435 -9.65 1.83 -31.77
N ARG A 436 -8.89 1.84 -32.86
CA ARG A 436 -7.74 2.73 -32.99
C ARG A 436 -8.26 4.17 -32.97
N THR A 437 -8.10 4.84 -31.85
CA THR A 437 -8.30 6.29 -31.76
C THR A 437 -7.06 6.93 -32.35
N TYR A 438 -7.20 7.61 -33.49
CA TYR A 438 -6.20 8.58 -33.92
C TYR A 438 -6.29 9.74 -32.93
N MET A 439 -5.30 9.85 -32.04
CA MET A 439 -5.03 11.10 -31.31
C MET A 439 -4.05 11.92 -32.13
#